data_AF-A0A1R4JQ02-F1
#
_entry.id   AF-A0A1R4JQ02-F1
#
_cell.length_a   1.000
_cell.length_b   1.000
_cell.length_c   1.000
_cell.angle_alpha   90.00
_cell.angle_beta   90.00
_cell.angle_gamma   90.00
#
_symmetry.space_group_name_H-M   'P 1'
#
loop_
_entity.id
_entity.type
_entity.pdbx_description
1 polymer ?
#
loop_
_entity_poly.entity_id
_entity_poly.type
_entity_poly.pdbx_seq_one_letter_code
_entity_poly.pdbx_strand_id
1 'polypeptide(L)' 'MAGHNTAAVITKLTVQRASRDSILLMHDIHLWTVDAAAPTIDALQKQGYTLVTVIQLLGSTKPGKLYPAA' A
#
# COMPACT_ATOMS: atom_id res chain seq x y z
N MET A 1 -13.52 15.55 -13.81
CA MET A 1 -13.01 14.29 -13.22
C MET A 1 -11.50 14.42 -13.13
N ALA A 2 -10.92 14.50 -11.93
CA ALA A 2 -9.48 14.60 -11.79
C ALA A 2 -8.84 13.25 -12.16
N GLY A 3 -7.76 13.24 -12.95
CA GLY A 3 -7.06 12.02 -13.32
C GLY A 3 -6.49 11.31 -12.09
N HIS A 4 -6.66 9.99 -12.02
CA HIS A 4 -6.10 9.13 -10.96
C HIS A 4 -4.65 8.70 -11.26
N ASN A 5 -4.01 9.32 -12.25
CA ASN A 5 -2.71 8.97 -12.82
C ASN A 5 -1.60 9.97 -12.45
N THR A 6 -1.69 10.57 -11.26
CA THR A 6 -0.61 11.43 -10.73
C THR A 6 -0.11 10.87 -9.41
N ALA A 7 1.19 11.03 -9.17
CA ALA A 7 1.82 10.57 -7.93
C ALA A 7 1.13 11.14 -6.69
N ALA A 8 0.79 12.44 -6.70
CA ALA A 8 0.12 13.11 -5.59
C ALA A 8 -1.26 12.52 -5.28
N VAL A 9 -2.07 12.21 -6.30
CA VAL A 9 -3.39 11.60 -6.11
C VAL A 9 -3.24 10.17 -5.57
N ILE A 10 -2.29 9.39 -6.10
CA ILE A 10 -2.06 8.02 -5.66
C ILE A 10 -1.57 8.00 -4.21
N THR A 11 -0.54 8.78 -3.87
CA THR A 11 -0.06 8.90 -2.49
C THR A 11 -1.18 9.28 -1.54
N LYS A 12 -1.98 10.30 -1.87
CA LYS A 12 -3.12 10.71 -1.04
C LYS A 12 -4.12 9.58 -0.84
N LEU A 13 -4.55 8.92 -1.91
CA LEU A 13 -5.58 7.87 -1.84
C LEU A 13 -5.09 6.62 -1.12
N THR A 14 -3.82 6.25 -1.31
CA THR A 14 -3.19 5.10 -0.65
C THR A 14 -3.06 5.35 0.85
N VAL A 15 -2.53 6.52 1.25
CA VAL A 15 -2.41 6.89 2.67
C VAL A 15 -3.77 7.00 3.34
N GLN A 16 -4.79 7.54 2.66
CA GLN A 16 -6.15 7.63 3.20
C GLN A 16 -6.84 6.27 3.39
N ARG A 17 -6.45 5.26 2.63
CA ARG A 17 -7.03 3.91 2.70
C ARG A 17 -6.22 2.96 3.59
N ALA A 18 -5.03 3.37 4.02
CA ALA A 18 -4.21 2.55 4.89
C ALA A 18 -4.88 2.40 6.27
N SER A 19 -4.93 1.15 6.73
CA SER A 19 -5.45 0.76 8.03
C SER A 19 -4.45 -0.20 8.71
N ARG A 20 -4.65 -0.46 10.01
CA ARG A 20 -3.82 -1.45 10.74
C ARG A 20 -3.92 -2.81 10.06
N ASP A 21 -2.77 -3.39 9.75
CA ASP A 21 -2.63 -4.70 9.09
C ASP A 21 -3.21 -4.75 7.65
N SER A 22 -3.40 -3.60 7.00
CA SER A 22 -3.86 -3.52 5.60
C SER A 22 -2.80 -3.99 4.58
N ILE A 23 -3.24 -4.62 3.49
CA ILE A 23 -2.42 -4.95 2.31
C ILE A 23 -2.80 -4.00 1.18
N LEU A 24 -1.88 -3.12 0.81
CA LEU A 24 -2.11 -2.08 -0.20
C LEU A 24 -1.68 -2.60 -1.58
N LEU A 25 -2.62 -2.68 -2.51
CA LEU A 25 -2.34 -3.06 -3.91
C LEU A 25 -1.85 -1.86 -4.71
N MET A 26 -0.65 -1.98 -5.29
CA MET A 26 -0.05 -1.00 -6.20
C MET A 26 0.50 -1.73 -7.43
N HIS A 27 0.65 -1.01 -8.55
CA HIS A 27 1.23 -1.53 -9.80
C HIS A 27 2.48 -0.73 -10.18
N ASP A 28 3.64 -1.35 -10.14
CA ASP A 28 4.97 -0.78 -10.44
C ASP A 28 5.28 -0.65 -11.94
N ILE A 29 4.35 -1.04 -12.80
CA ILE A 29 4.47 -0.95 -14.27
C ILE A 29 4.09 0.45 -14.83
N HIS A 30 3.72 1.40 -13.97
CA HIS A 30 3.32 2.74 -14.37
C HIS A 30 4.13 3.82 -13.63
N LEU A 31 4.68 4.79 -14.38
CA LEU A 31 5.55 5.85 -13.83
C LEU A 31 4.92 6.59 -12.65
N TRP A 32 3.64 6.93 -12.74
CA TRP A 32 2.95 7.65 -11.66
C TRP A 32 2.87 6.86 -10.34
N THR A 33 2.87 5.52 -10.39
CA THR A 33 2.87 4.68 -9.18
C THR A 33 4.29 4.52 -8.63
N VAL A 34 5.28 4.44 -9.52
CA VAL A 34 6.71 4.43 -9.15
C VAL A 34 7.04 5.74 -8.41
N ASP A 35 6.66 6.89 -8.98
CA ASP A 35 6.86 8.21 -8.37
C ASP A 35 6.09 8.38 -7.05
N ALA A 36 4.95 7.68 -6.89
CA ALA A 36 4.16 7.70 -5.66
C ALA A 36 4.74 6.82 -4.53
N ALA A 37 5.64 5.88 -4.83
CA ALA A 37 6.07 4.87 -3.86
C ALA A 37 6.81 5.48 -2.67
N ALA A 38 7.88 6.24 -2.93
CA ALA A 38 8.68 6.89 -1.89
C ALA A 38 7.85 7.82 -0.97
N PRO A 39 7.08 8.80 -1.47
CA PRO A 39 6.30 9.68 -0.59
C PRO A 39 5.18 8.95 0.16
N THR A 40 4.66 7.84 -0.37
CA THR A 40 3.70 6.98 0.34
C THR A 40 4.35 6.29 1.53
N ILE A 41 5.53 5.70 1.34
CA ILE A 41 6.31 5.04 2.40
C ILE A 41 6.60 6.03 3.52
N ASP A 42 7.12 7.21 3.19
CA ASP A 42 7.43 8.27 4.15
C ASP A 42 6.20 8.69 4.97
N ALA A 43 5.06 8.87 4.32
CA ALA A 43 3.82 9.28 4.97
C ALA A 43 3.29 8.21 5.94
N LEU A 44 3.34 6.94 5.53
CA LEU A 44 2.90 5.82 6.38
C LEU A 44 3.84 5.66 7.59
N GLN A 45 5.16 5.74 7.40
CA GLN A 45 6.11 5.68 8.51
C GLN A 45 5.92 6.84 9.50
N LYS A 46 5.67 8.06 9.02
CA LYS A 46 5.36 9.23 9.87
C LYS A 46 4.07 9.05 10.68
N GLN A 47 3.12 8.27 10.19
CA GLN A 47 1.90 7.91 10.91
C GLN A 47 2.11 6.75 11.91
N GLY A 48 3.33 6.19 12.01
CA GLY A 48 3.67 5.12 12.93
C GLY A 48 3.47 3.71 12.37
N TYR A 49 3.22 3.55 11.07
CA TYR A 49 3.13 2.23 10.46
C TYR A 49 4.52 1.58 10.33
N THR A 50 4.57 0.28 10.55
CA THR A 50 5.70 -0.56 10.17
C THR A 50 5.36 -1.26 8.86
N LEU A 51 6.16 -1.02 7.81
CA LEU A 51 5.98 -1.71 6.53
C LEU A 51 6.65 -3.07 6.61
N VAL A 52 5.90 -4.11 6.25
CA VAL A 52 6.30 -5.51 6.35
C VAL A 52 6.00 -6.25 5.04
N THR A 53 6.67 -7.37 4.84
CA THR A 53 6.29 -8.32 3.78
C THR A 53 4.98 -9.02 4.13
N VAL A 54 4.29 -9.56 3.12
CA VAL A 54 3.07 -10.36 3.33
C VAL A 54 3.33 -11.56 4.24
N ILE A 55 4.52 -12.17 4.17
CA ILE A 55 4.90 -13.31 5.02
C ILE A 55 5.07 -12.89 6.48
N GLN A 56 5.67 -11.72 6.75
CA GLN A 56 5.79 -11.20 8.11
C GLN A 56 4.42 -10.83 8.70
N LEU A 57 3.50 -10.33 7.88
CA LEU A 57 2.14 -9.98 8.31
C LEU A 57 1.29 -11.23 8.64
N LEU A 58 1.27 -12.21 7.74
CA LEU A 58 0.36 -13.37 7.83
C LEU A 58 0.97 -14.58 8.54
N GLY A 59 2.31 -14.66 8.64
CA GLY A 59 3.01 -15.85 9.11
C GLY A 59 2.80 -17.05 8.19
N SER A 60 2.51 -18.22 8.76
CA SER A 60 2.28 -19.45 8.00
C SER A 60 0.90 -19.46 7.35
N THR A 61 0.87 -19.58 6.01
CA THR A 61 -0.36 -19.69 5.22
C THR A 61 -0.65 -21.14 4.81
N LYS A 62 -1.86 -21.41 4.33
CA LYS A 62 -2.33 -22.75 3.90
C LYS A 62 -2.87 -22.68 2.47
N PRO A 63 -2.62 -23.71 1.63
CA PRO A 63 -3.21 -23.79 0.29
C PRO A 63 -4.74 -23.71 0.32
N GLY A 64 -5.32 -23.03 -0.68
CA GLY A 64 -6.77 -22.90 -0.84
C GLY A 64 -7.45 -21.94 0.15
N LYS A 65 -6.70 -21.11 0.89
CA LYS A 65 -7.25 -20.11 1.81
C LYS A 65 -7.14 -18.69 1.27
N LEU A 66 -8.17 -17.88 1.53
CA LEU A 66 -8.17 -16.44 1.32
C LEU A 66 -7.73 -15.74 2.60
N TYR A 67 -6.91 -14.70 2.44
CA TYR A 67 -6.38 -13.88 3.53
C TYR A 67 -6.74 -12.41 3.26
N PRO A 68 -7.91 -11.95 3.72
CA PRO A 68 -8.26 -10.54 3.61
C PRO A 68 -7.46 -9.74 4.63
N ALA A 69 -6.83 -8.68 4.17
CA ALA A 69 -6.32 -7.63 5.05
C ALA A 69 -7.42 -6.58 5.29
N ALA A 70 -7.34 -5.89 6.43
CA ALA A 70 -8.37 -4.95 6.89
C ALA A 70 -8.40 -3.63 6.10
#